data_AF-A0A945W7I4-F1
#
_entry.id   AF-A0A945W7I4-F1
#
_cell.length_a   1.000
_cell.length_b   1.000
_cell.length_c   1.000
_cell.angle_alpha   90.00
_cell.angle_beta   90.00
_cell.angle_gamma   90.00
#
_symmetry.space_group_name_H-M   'P 1'
#
loop_
_entity.id
_entity.type
_entity.pdbx_description
1 polymer ?
#
loop_
_entity_poly.entity_id
_entity_poly.type
_entity_poly.pdbx_seq_one_letter_code
_entity_poly.pdbx_strand_id
1 'polypeptide(L)'
;MSDSRTEAQTLFSEVVSNLTSSTPDLTASLRKCLLACELLGWETQGDWLRIEMEGYPAEAARPNYRIVQGVQSWQPTGGSVDVILWESSDQAHLPDIASDSTSLDVFARLGWILSAAKSGYTERTDEEKTVRFRNNSRTMTLKKQNYFTPSVFGAILEVLENKAYKFAVSSYVQLKYGDLQTSIWEDYSKRAEEAVL
;
A
#
# COMPACT_ATOMS: atom_id res chain seq x y z
N MET A 1 -20.33 -26.31 -12.04
CA MET A 1 -19.43 -26.11 -10.88
C MET A 1 -17.95 -26.37 -11.21
N SER A 2 -17.60 -27.18 -12.23
CA SER A 2 -16.20 -27.37 -12.66
C SER A 2 -15.56 -26.10 -13.25
N ASP A 3 -16.33 -25.35 -14.03
CA ASP A 3 -15.76 -24.29 -14.89
C ASP A 3 -15.28 -23.08 -14.08
N SER A 4 -16.07 -22.62 -13.09
CA SER A 4 -15.71 -21.51 -12.21
C SER A 4 -14.46 -21.81 -11.38
N ARG A 5 -14.28 -23.07 -10.96
CA ARG A 5 -13.10 -23.50 -10.20
C ARG A 5 -11.84 -23.50 -11.07
N THR A 6 -11.93 -24.04 -12.28
CA THR A 6 -10.83 -24.06 -13.25
C THR A 6 -10.46 -22.65 -13.72
N GLU A 7 -11.45 -21.79 -13.91
CA GLU A 7 -11.25 -20.37 -14.23
C GLU A 7 -10.55 -19.64 -13.08
N ALA A 8 -11.03 -19.77 -11.84
CA ALA A 8 -10.39 -19.17 -10.67
C ALA A 8 -8.94 -19.68 -10.47
N GLN A 9 -8.70 -20.98 -10.69
CA GLN A 9 -7.34 -21.54 -10.65
C GLN A 9 -6.43 -20.90 -11.71
N THR A 10 -6.96 -20.69 -12.92
CA THR A 10 -6.22 -20.03 -14.01
C THR A 10 -5.88 -18.59 -13.63
N LEU A 11 -6.85 -17.83 -13.11
CA LEU A 11 -6.64 -16.47 -12.62
C LEU A 11 -5.54 -16.39 -11.56
N PHE A 12 -5.55 -17.26 -10.55
CA PHE A 12 -4.48 -17.29 -9.54
C PHE A 12 -3.12 -17.65 -10.13
N SER A 13 -3.05 -18.57 -11.10
CA SER A 13 -1.81 -18.89 -11.81
C SER A 13 -1.26 -17.69 -12.56
N GLU A 14 -2.11 -16.91 -13.21
CA GLU A 14 -1.73 -15.69 -13.92
C GLU A 14 -1.25 -14.60 -12.96
N VAL A 15 -1.86 -14.47 -11.78
CA VAL A 15 -1.41 -13.55 -10.73
C VAL A 15 0.00 -13.91 -10.27
N VAL A 16 0.24 -15.19 -9.96
CA VAL A 16 1.59 -15.67 -9.58
C VAL A 16 2.60 -15.33 -10.67
N SER A 17 2.28 -15.63 -11.93
CA SER A 17 3.17 -15.30 -13.05
C SER A 17 3.42 -13.81 -13.18
N ASN A 18 2.39 -12.96 -13.02
CA ASN A 18 2.52 -11.51 -13.14
C ASN A 18 3.40 -10.92 -12.02
N LEU A 19 3.18 -11.33 -10.77
CA LEU A 19 3.91 -10.81 -9.62
C LEU A 19 5.38 -11.28 -9.58
N THR A 20 5.71 -12.39 -10.25
CA THR A 20 7.11 -12.83 -10.43
C THR A 20 7.80 -12.26 -11.67
N SER A 21 7.11 -11.44 -12.46
CA SER A 21 7.66 -10.84 -13.68
C SER A 21 8.59 -9.66 -13.37
N SER A 22 9.37 -9.22 -14.36
CA SER A 22 10.25 -8.04 -14.23
C SER A 22 9.48 -6.72 -14.09
N THR A 23 8.22 -6.68 -14.48
CA THR A 23 7.35 -5.50 -14.43
C THR A 23 5.98 -5.90 -13.87
N PRO A 24 5.89 -6.17 -12.56
CA PRO A 24 4.66 -6.64 -11.94
C PRO A 24 3.56 -5.56 -12.03
N ASP A 25 2.32 -5.99 -12.28
CA ASP A 25 1.14 -5.14 -12.25
C ASP A 25 0.25 -5.54 -11.08
N LEU A 26 0.48 -4.87 -9.95
CA LEU A 26 -0.26 -5.09 -8.72
C LEU A 26 -1.76 -4.82 -8.90
N THR A 27 -2.15 -3.85 -9.75
CA THR A 27 -3.56 -3.51 -9.95
C THR A 27 -4.28 -4.62 -10.69
N ALA A 28 -3.68 -5.11 -11.80
CA ALA A 28 -4.22 -6.24 -12.53
C ALA A 28 -4.27 -7.50 -11.66
N SER A 29 -3.24 -7.74 -10.86
CA SER A 29 -3.16 -8.89 -9.96
C SER A 29 -4.27 -8.89 -8.91
N LEU A 30 -4.49 -7.77 -8.23
CA LEU A 30 -5.56 -7.65 -7.21
C LEU A 30 -6.96 -7.80 -7.83
N ARG A 31 -7.19 -7.27 -9.04
CA ARG A 31 -8.46 -7.45 -9.77
C ARG A 31 -8.72 -8.91 -10.13
N LYS A 32 -7.70 -9.64 -10.60
CA LYS A 32 -7.82 -11.07 -10.90
C LYS A 32 -8.10 -11.90 -9.65
N CYS A 33 -7.42 -11.59 -8.54
CA CYS A 33 -7.73 -12.19 -7.25
C CYS A 33 -9.18 -11.92 -6.83
N LEU A 34 -9.68 -10.70 -7.01
CA LEU A 34 -11.06 -10.35 -6.63
C LEU A 34 -12.06 -11.14 -7.47
N LEU A 35 -11.88 -11.17 -8.79
CA LEU A 35 -12.73 -11.95 -9.69
C LEU A 35 -12.71 -13.45 -9.32
N ALA A 36 -11.54 -14.01 -9.01
CA ALA A 36 -11.43 -15.39 -8.57
C ALA A 36 -12.17 -15.63 -7.24
N CYS A 37 -12.11 -14.71 -6.28
CA CYS A 37 -12.89 -14.79 -5.04
C CYS A 37 -14.40 -14.74 -5.32
N GLU A 38 -14.86 -13.88 -6.23
CA GLU A 38 -16.28 -13.77 -6.62
C GLU A 38 -16.78 -15.07 -7.27
N LEU A 39 -15.99 -15.68 -8.16
CA LEU A 39 -16.31 -16.98 -8.78
C LEU A 39 -16.44 -18.12 -7.76
N LEU A 40 -15.70 -18.04 -6.66
CA LEU A 40 -15.63 -19.07 -5.62
C LEU A 40 -16.55 -18.79 -4.42
N GLY A 41 -17.18 -17.61 -4.35
CA GLY A 41 -17.96 -17.18 -3.18
C GLY A 41 -17.11 -16.89 -1.94
N TRP A 42 -15.84 -16.49 -2.11
CA TRP A 42 -14.93 -16.16 -1.01
C TRP A 42 -15.06 -14.70 -0.58
N GLU A 43 -16.19 -14.39 0.07
CA GLU A 43 -16.59 -13.02 0.42
C GLU A 43 -15.55 -12.30 1.27
N THR A 44 -15.06 -12.93 2.34
CA THR A 44 -14.08 -12.32 3.26
C THR A 44 -12.80 -11.86 2.55
N GLN A 45 -12.25 -12.69 1.66
CA GLN A 45 -11.05 -12.37 0.91
C GLN A 45 -11.34 -11.36 -0.20
N GLY A 46 -12.52 -11.44 -0.84
CA GLY A 46 -13.00 -10.46 -1.80
C GLY A 46 -13.14 -9.06 -1.19
N ASP A 47 -13.69 -8.95 0.02
CA ASP A 47 -13.86 -7.69 0.73
C ASP A 47 -12.52 -7.05 1.08
N TRP A 48 -11.56 -7.85 1.55
CA TRP A 48 -10.19 -7.37 1.78
C TRP A 48 -9.57 -6.78 0.50
N LEU A 49 -9.65 -7.51 -0.62
CA LEU A 49 -9.12 -7.05 -1.91
C LEU A 49 -9.81 -5.77 -2.39
N ARG A 50 -11.13 -5.68 -2.22
CA ARG A 50 -11.92 -4.51 -2.59
C ARG A 50 -11.51 -3.29 -1.78
N ILE A 51 -11.42 -3.41 -0.46
CA ILE A 51 -11.00 -2.31 0.43
C ILE A 51 -9.56 -1.85 0.10
N GLU A 52 -8.64 -2.78 -0.17
CA GLU A 52 -7.27 -2.39 -0.54
C GLU A 52 -7.22 -1.58 -1.84
N MET A 53 -8.08 -1.91 -2.81
CA MET A 53 -8.17 -1.20 -4.08
C MET A 53 -8.92 0.13 -3.97
N GLU A 54 -10.04 0.17 -3.27
CA GLU A 54 -10.96 1.31 -3.20
C GLU A 54 -10.59 2.33 -2.11
N GLY A 55 -9.79 1.90 -1.12
CA GLY A 55 -9.44 2.70 0.04
C GLY A 55 -10.29 2.35 1.25
N TYR A 56 -9.82 2.86 2.40
CA TYR A 56 -10.44 2.62 3.69
C TYR A 56 -11.41 3.78 4.01
N PRO A 57 -12.60 3.50 4.55
CA PRO A 57 -13.44 4.54 5.16
C PRO A 57 -12.67 5.28 6.25
N ALA A 58 -12.91 6.58 6.42
CA ALA A 58 -12.18 7.43 7.36
C ALA A 58 -12.23 6.92 8.82
N GLU A 59 -13.31 6.23 9.20
CA GLU A 59 -13.51 5.69 10.55
C GLU A 59 -13.13 4.21 10.69
N ALA A 60 -12.75 3.54 9.60
CA ALA A 60 -12.43 2.12 9.63
C ALA A 60 -11.04 1.86 10.19
N ALA A 61 -10.90 0.75 10.92
CA ALA A 61 -9.60 0.23 11.30
C ALA A 61 -8.81 -0.14 10.03
N ARG A 62 -7.62 0.44 9.90
CA ARG A 62 -6.68 0.17 8.81
C ARG A 62 -5.51 -0.68 9.31
N PRO A 63 -4.89 -1.50 8.46
CA PRO A 63 -3.69 -2.23 8.82
C PRO A 63 -2.51 -1.29 9.13
N ASN A 64 -1.62 -1.69 10.03
CA ASN A 64 -0.47 -0.89 10.45
C ASN A 64 0.45 -0.47 9.30
N TYR A 65 0.55 -1.28 8.23
CA TYR A 65 1.35 -0.91 7.06
C TYR A 65 0.76 0.28 6.30
N ARG A 66 -0.49 0.69 6.53
CA ARG A 66 -1.09 1.92 5.99
C ARG A 66 -0.71 3.18 6.77
N ILE A 67 0.13 3.08 7.80
CA ILE A 67 0.63 4.21 8.57
C ILE A 67 2.07 4.48 8.12
N VAL A 68 2.29 5.62 7.46
CA VAL A 68 3.61 5.99 6.94
C VAL A 68 4.24 7.08 7.77
N GLN A 69 5.56 6.99 7.92
CA GLN A 69 6.34 8.02 8.60
C GLN A 69 6.77 9.08 7.59
N GLY A 70 6.78 10.32 8.04
CA GLY A 70 7.20 11.47 7.28
C GLY A 70 8.00 12.43 8.14
N VAL A 71 8.33 13.54 7.53
CA VAL A 71 9.08 14.61 8.15
C VAL A 71 8.29 15.89 8.05
N GLN A 72 8.10 16.54 9.19
CA GLN A 72 7.49 17.86 9.28
C GLN A 72 8.59 18.91 9.23
N SER A 73 8.44 19.91 8.38
CA SER A 73 9.43 20.98 8.22
C SER A 73 8.77 22.33 7.93
N TRP A 74 9.46 23.41 8.32
CA TRP A 74 9.06 24.77 8.00
C TRP A 74 9.66 25.19 6.66
N GLN A 75 8.81 25.45 5.68
CA GLN A 75 9.22 25.81 4.33
C GLN A 75 9.02 27.31 4.09
N PRO A 76 10.01 28.02 3.53
CA PRO A 76 9.88 29.44 3.21
C PRO A 76 8.84 29.68 2.12
N THR A 77 8.09 30.77 2.26
CA THR A 77 7.07 31.20 1.29
C THR A 77 7.22 32.68 0.99
N GLY A 78 7.14 33.05 -0.29
CA GLY A 78 7.32 34.44 -0.73
C GLY A 78 7.87 34.54 -2.15
N GLY A 79 8.37 35.72 -2.51
CA GLY A 79 9.05 35.94 -3.79
C GLY A 79 10.37 35.18 -3.86
N SER A 80 10.77 34.77 -5.09
CA SER A 80 11.97 33.95 -5.33
C SER A 80 13.23 34.51 -4.68
N VAL A 81 13.40 35.83 -4.69
CA VAL A 81 14.55 36.52 -4.10
C VAL A 81 14.60 36.34 -2.58
N ASP A 82 13.47 36.46 -1.89
CA ASP A 82 13.44 36.34 -0.43
C ASP A 82 13.64 34.89 0.02
N VAL A 83 13.14 33.92 -0.75
CA VAL A 83 13.37 32.49 -0.51
C VAL A 83 14.86 32.14 -0.65
N ILE A 84 15.52 32.59 -1.72
CA ILE A 84 16.96 32.36 -1.92
C ILE A 84 17.78 33.01 -0.78
N LEU A 85 17.43 34.23 -0.38
CA LEU A 85 18.08 34.90 0.76
C LEU A 85 17.89 34.12 2.06
N TRP A 86 16.72 33.52 2.27
CA TRP A 86 16.46 32.68 3.43
C TRP A 86 17.29 31.39 3.43
N GLU A 87 17.30 30.65 2.32
CA GLU A 87 18.05 29.40 2.16
C GLU A 87 19.55 29.59 2.29
N SER A 88 20.08 30.73 1.85
CA SER A 88 21.50 31.09 1.99
C SER A 88 21.89 31.61 3.37
N SER A 89 20.93 31.76 4.30
CA SER A 89 21.19 32.32 5.63
C SER A 89 21.44 31.24 6.68
N ASP A 90 22.34 31.50 7.63
CA ASP A 90 22.60 30.61 8.79
C ASP A 90 21.34 30.31 9.64
N GLN A 91 20.27 31.10 9.45
CA GLN A 91 19.00 30.92 10.15
C GLN A 91 18.18 29.73 9.64
N ALA A 92 18.44 29.25 8.41
CA ALA A 92 17.78 28.07 7.85
C ALA A 92 18.08 26.78 8.65
N HIS A 93 19.11 26.80 9.50
CA HIS A 93 19.57 25.65 10.29
C HIS A 93 19.26 25.77 11.79
N LEU A 94 18.44 26.73 12.21
CA LEU A 94 18.11 26.91 13.63
C LEU A 94 17.25 25.74 14.16
N PRO A 95 17.41 25.34 15.44
CA PRO A 95 16.66 24.25 16.04
C PRO A 95 15.14 24.41 15.99
N ASP A 96 14.62 25.63 16.13
CA ASP A 96 13.18 25.92 16.05
C ASP A 96 12.59 25.76 14.63
N ILE A 97 13.46 25.53 13.64
CA ILE A 97 13.13 25.27 12.23
C ILE A 97 13.48 23.81 11.87
N ALA A 98 14.04 23.06 12.82
CA ALA A 98 14.40 21.67 12.63
C ALA A 98 13.18 20.80 12.30
N SER A 99 13.48 19.70 11.64
CA SER A 99 12.50 18.77 11.14
C SER A 99 12.03 17.80 12.21
N ASP A 100 10.74 17.77 12.50
CA ASP A 100 10.12 16.82 13.41
C ASP A 100 9.65 15.57 12.66
N SER A 101 9.56 14.42 13.34
CA SER A 101 8.91 13.24 12.80
C SER A 101 7.39 13.43 12.77
N THR A 102 6.73 13.00 11.70
CA THR A 102 5.26 12.97 11.62
C THR A 102 4.78 11.65 11.04
N SER A 103 3.48 11.36 11.15
CA SER A 103 2.86 10.17 10.60
C SER A 103 1.60 10.50 9.82
N LEU A 104 1.38 9.79 8.72
CA LEU A 104 0.18 9.89 7.90
C LEU A 104 -0.55 8.55 7.87
N ASP A 105 -1.85 8.64 8.06
CA ASP A 105 -2.79 7.54 7.90
C ASP A 105 -3.29 7.48 6.46
N VAL A 106 -2.90 6.43 5.73
CA VAL A 106 -3.18 6.31 4.30
C VAL A 106 -4.49 5.56 4.06
N PHE A 107 -5.59 6.30 4.06
CA PHE A 107 -6.93 5.82 3.69
C PHE A 107 -7.15 5.69 2.18
N ALA A 108 -6.25 6.26 1.39
CA ALA A 108 -6.45 6.39 -0.05
C ALA A 108 -6.50 5.04 -0.79
N ARG A 109 -7.21 5.05 -1.92
CA ARG A 109 -7.26 3.98 -2.93
C ARG A 109 -5.89 3.66 -3.50
N LEU A 110 -5.70 2.42 -3.97
CA LEU A 110 -4.43 1.93 -4.52
C LEU A 110 -3.84 2.85 -5.60
N GLY A 111 -4.68 3.40 -6.48
CA GLY A 111 -4.23 4.31 -7.53
C GLY A 111 -3.52 5.58 -7.00
N TRP A 112 -3.97 6.09 -5.85
CA TRP A 112 -3.31 7.23 -5.21
C TRP A 112 -1.96 6.82 -4.61
N ILE A 113 -1.89 5.65 -3.96
CA ILE A 113 -0.65 5.11 -3.38
C ILE A 113 0.40 4.87 -4.46
N LEU A 114 -0.01 4.32 -5.61
CA LEU A 114 0.87 4.15 -6.77
C LEU A 114 1.43 5.48 -7.28
N SER A 115 0.64 6.56 -7.23
CA SER A 115 1.13 7.90 -7.57
C SER A 115 2.09 8.42 -6.51
N ALA A 116 1.74 8.31 -5.23
CA ALA A 116 2.55 8.76 -4.12
C ALA A 116 3.89 8.00 -4.02
N ALA A 117 3.92 6.72 -4.41
CA ALA A 117 5.15 5.92 -4.50
C ALA A 117 6.10 6.38 -5.62
N LYS A 118 5.62 7.19 -6.58
CA LYS A 118 6.46 7.78 -7.63
C LYS A 118 6.92 9.20 -7.26
N SER A 119 6.03 10.01 -6.73
CA SER A 119 6.28 11.45 -6.53
C SER A 119 6.48 11.88 -5.07
N GLY A 120 6.20 11.00 -4.11
CA GLY A 120 6.00 11.39 -2.72
C GLY A 120 4.67 12.12 -2.53
N TYR A 121 4.45 12.59 -1.31
CA TYR A 121 3.28 13.38 -0.93
C TYR A 121 3.69 14.50 0.03
N THR A 122 3.18 15.70 -0.24
CA THR A 122 3.36 16.86 0.64
C THR A 122 2.00 17.34 1.08
N GLU A 123 1.76 17.30 2.39
CA GLU A 123 0.59 17.90 3.01
C GLU A 123 0.95 19.28 3.53
N ARG A 124 0.22 20.30 3.07
CA ARG A 124 0.35 21.67 3.57
C ARG A 124 -0.52 21.77 4.82
N THR A 125 0.06 22.23 5.92
CA THR A 125 -0.73 22.58 7.09
C THR A 125 -1.09 24.07 7.04
N ASP A 126 -2.07 24.47 7.83
CA ASP A 126 -2.47 25.88 7.98
C ASP A 126 -1.55 26.65 8.95
N GLU A 127 -0.54 25.99 9.51
CA GLU A 127 0.42 26.62 10.42
C GLU A 127 1.43 27.46 9.65
N GLU A 128 1.50 28.75 9.98
CA GLU A 128 2.50 29.67 9.46
C GLU A 128 3.16 30.46 10.59
N LYS A 129 4.43 30.82 10.39
CA LYS A 129 5.15 31.71 11.30
C LYS A 129 6.00 32.70 10.52
N THR A 130 6.04 33.93 11.00
CA THR A 130 6.89 34.97 10.42
C THR A 130 8.16 35.10 11.24
N VAL A 131 9.29 34.99 10.56
CA VAL A 131 10.63 35.09 11.14
C VAL A 131 11.33 36.30 10.54
N ARG A 132 12.06 37.06 11.36
CA ARG A 132 12.81 38.22 10.91
C ARG A 132 14.23 37.80 10.57
N PHE A 133 14.76 38.28 9.45
CA PHE A 133 16.17 38.04 9.12
C PHE A 133 17.07 38.73 10.15
N ARG A 134 18.08 38.03 10.69
CA ARG A 134 19.03 38.63 11.65
C ARG A 134 19.73 39.89 11.11
N ASN A 135 20.07 39.89 9.82
CA ASN A 135 20.95 40.90 9.24
C ASN A 135 20.22 42.06 8.53
N ASN A 136 18.88 42.08 8.51
CA ASN A 136 18.12 43.19 7.93
C ASN A 136 16.70 43.31 8.54
N SER A 137 15.93 44.33 8.15
CA SER A 137 14.55 44.51 8.60
C SER A 137 13.52 43.66 7.84
N ARG A 138 13.95 42.74 6.98
CA ARG A 138 13.04 41.88 6.22
C ARG A 138 12.51 40.76 7.08
N THR A 139 11.36 40.24 6.68
CA THR A 139 10.69 39.10 7.29
C THR A 139 10.48 38.02 6.25
N MET A 140 10.51 36.76 6.67
CA MET A 140 10.16 35.60 5.89
C MET A 140 8.95 34.92 6.54
N THR A 141 7.97 34.54 5.74
CA THR A 141 6.86 33.71 6.20
C THR A 141 7.20 32.26 5.91
N LEU A 142 7.23 31.44 6.95
CA LEU A 142 7.41 30.00 6.84
C LEU A 142 6.05 29.33 6.97
N LYS A 143 5.75 28.36 6.11
CA LYS A 143 4.60 27.47 6.24
C LYS A 143 5.05 26.08 6.62
N LYS A 144 4.37 25.48 7.58
CA LYS A 144 4.67 24.12 8.00
C LYS A 144 4.10 23.14 6.98
N GLN A 145 4.91 22.15 6.63
CA GLN A 145 4.56 21.12 5.66
C GLN A 145 5.00 19.77 6.17
N ASN A 146 4.15 18.77 5.97
CA ASN A 146 4.47 17.37 6.21
C ASN A 146 4.88 16.76 4.87
N TYR A 147 6.08 16.20 4.82
CA TYR A 147 6.63 15.57 3.64
C TYR A 147 6.79 14.06 3.85
N PHE A 148 6.28 13.29 2.89
CA PHE A 148 6.34 11.84 2.87
C PHE A 148 7.05 11.40 1.60
N THR A 149 8.18 10.71 1.76
CA THR A 149 9.02 10.30 0.63
C THR A 149 8.34 9.24 -0.24
N PRO A 150 8.71 9.12 -1.52
CA PRO A 150 8.19 8.04 -2.37
C PRO A 150 8.39 6.63 -1.76
N SER A 151 9.52 6.42 -1.08
CA SER A 151 9.88 5.13 -0.47
C SER A 151 8.90 4.62 0.58
N VAL A 152 8.28 5.50 1.37
CA VAL A 152 7.34 5.06 2.42
C VAL A 152 6.02 4.54 1.84
N PHE A 153 5.60 5.05 0.67
CA PHE A 153 4.49 4.49 -0.08
C PHE A 153 4.90 3.24 -0.86
N GLY A 154 6.15 3.17 -1.32
CA GLY A 154 6.72 1.94 -1.89
C GLY A 154 6.66 0.75 -0.92
N ALA A 155 6.94 0.99 0.37
CA ALA A 155 6.81 -0.04 1.40
C ALA A 155 5.38 -0.57 1.57
N ILE A 156 4.35 0.28 1.40
CA ILE A 156 2.94 -0.17 1.37
C ILE A 156 2.75 -1.15 0.21
N LEU A 157 3.20 -0.76 -0.98
CA LEU A 157 3.02 -1.56 -2.19
C LEU A 157 3.74 -2.90 -2.08
N GLU A 158 4.95 -2.93 -1.52
CA GLU A 158 5.70 -4.17 -1.29
C GLU A 158 4.96 -5.12 -0.33
N VAL A 159 4.38 -4.60 0.75
CA VAL A 159 3.58 -5.42 1.68
C VAL A 159 2.32 -5.96 0.99
N LEU A 160 1.65 -5.14 0.17
CA LEU A 160 0.47 -5.56 -0.60
C LEU A 160 0.81 -6.61 -1.66
N GLU A 161 1.89 -6.42 -2.40
CA GLU A 161 2.39 -7.37 -3.38
C GLU A 161 2.69 -8.72 -2.73
N ASN A 162 3.42 -8.72 -1.61
CA ASN A 162 3.73 -9.93 -0.86
C ASN A 162 2.48 -10.65 -0.34
N LYS A 163 1.46 -9.89 0.12
CA LYS A 163 0.18 -10.45 0.57
C LYS A 163 -0.61 -11.05 -0.60
N ALA A 164 -0.71 -10.33 -1.71
CA ALA A 164 -1.39 -10.78 -2.92
C ALA A 164 -0.72 -12.04 -3.50
N TYR A 165 0.61 -12.07 -3.54
CA TYR A 165 1.39 -13.22 -3.99
C TYR A 165 1.13 -14.44 -3.10
N LYS A 166 1.27 -14.31 -1.77
CA LYS A 166 1.02 -15.40 -0.82
C LYS A 166 -0.41 -15.93 -0.95
N PHE A 167 -1.38 -15.03 -1.06
CA PHE A 167 -2.78 -15.39 -1.24
C PHE A 167 -3.02 -16.14 -2.56
N ALA A 168 -2.46 -15.66 -3.67
CA ALA A 168 -2.61 -16.31 -4.97
C ALA A 168 -1.95 -17.69 -4.99
N VAL A 169 -0.76 -17.84 -4.42
CA VAL A 169 -0.06 -19.14 -4.33
C VAL A 169 -0.86 -20.13 -3.48
N SER A 170 -1.30 -19.73 -2.27
CA SER A 170 -2.07 -20.63 -1.39
C SER A 170 -3.38 -21.05 -2.04
N SER A 171 -4.07 -20.11 -2.68
CA SER A 171 -5.34 -20.36 -3.35
C SER A 171 -5.18 -21.27 -4.56
N TYR A 172 -4.15 -21.04 -5.39
CA TYR A 172 -3.82 -21.91 -6.52
C TYR A 172 -3.55 -23.35 -6.06
N VAL A 173 -2.72 -23.51 -5.01
CA VAL A 173 -2.38 -24.83 -4.46
C VAL A 173 -3.62 -25.52 -3.91
N GLN A 174 -4.45 -24.80 -3.15
CA GLN A 174 -5.70 -25.34 -2.61
C GLN A 174 -6.64 -25.80 -3.72
N LEU A 175 -6.82 -25.03 -4.79
CA LEU A 175 -7.72 -25.39 -5.88
C LEU A 175 -7.19 -26.58 -6.69
N LYS A 176 -5.89 -26.60 -6.98
CA LYS A 176 -5.24 -27.61 -7.82
C LYS A 176 -5.03 -28.96 -7.12
N TYR A 177 -4.69 -28.93 -5.84
CA TYR A 177 -4.28 -30.13 -5.09
C TYR A 177 -5.23 -30.48 -3.94
N GLY A 178 -6.15 -29.58 -3.55
CA GLY A 178 -7.10 -29.84 -2.47
C GLY A 178 -7.98 -31.07 -2.74
N ASP A 179 -8.43 -31.25 -3.99
CA ASP A 179 -9.23 -32.43 -4.35
C ASP A 179 -8.40 -33.72 -4.36
N LEU A 180 -7.09 -33.61 -4.62
CA LEU A 180 -6.18 -34.74 -4.69
C LEU A 180 -5.90 -35.30 -3.28
N GLN A 181 -5.79 -34.43 -2.27
CA GLN A 181 -5.71 -34.87 -0.87
C GLN A 181 -7.00 -35.52 -0.38
N THR A 182 -8.16 -34.91 -0.67
CA THR A 182 -9.46 -35.47 -0.27
C THR A 182 -9.71 -36.81 -0.95
N SER A 183 -9.42 -36.92 -2.25
CA SER A 183 -9.56 -38.16 -3.03
C SER A 183 -8.63 -39.28 -2.56
N ILE A 184 -7.37 -38.98 -2.19
CA ILE A 184 -6.46 -40.00 -1.64
C ILE A 184 -6.99 -40.52 -0.29
N TRP A 185 -7.51 -39.65 0.57
CA TRP A 185 -8.07 -40.04 1.85
C TRP A 185 -9.37 -40.83 1.71
N GLU A 186 -10.24 -40.45 0.78
CA GLU A 186 -11.47 -41.20 0.45
C GLU A 186 -11.17 -42.57 -0.17
N ASP A 187 -10.16 -42.67 -1.05
CA ASP A 187 -9.73 -43.95 -1.63
C ASP A 187 -9.06 -44.85 -0.58
N TYR A 188 -8.30 -44.25 0.35
CA TYR A 188 -7.71 -44.97 1.48
C TYR A 188 -8.79 -45.47 2.46
N SER A 189 -9.77 -44.63 2.84
CA SER A 189 -10.84 -45.03 3.76
C SER A 189 -11.68 -46.16 3.18
N LYS A 190 -12.02 -46.07 1.89
CA LYS A 190 -12.80 -47.10 1.20
C LYS A 190 -12.06 -48.43 1.13
N ARG A 191 -10.76 -48.43 0.83
CA ARG A 191 -9.93 -49.65 0.85
C ARG A 191 -9.74 -50.23 2.26
N ALA A 192 -9.67 -49.38 3.28
CA ALA A 192 -9.59 -49.82 4.66
C ALA A 192 -10.89 -50.49 5.11
N GLU A 193 -12.05 -50.01 4.65
CA GLU A 193 -13.36 -50.64 4.90
C GLU A 193 -13.52 -51.98 4.15
N GLU A 194 -13.07 -52.06 2.90
CA GLU A 194 -13.10 -53.30 2.09
C GLU A 194 -12.15 -54.39 2.63
N ALA A 195 -11.07 -54.02 3.33
CA ALA A 195 -10.10 -54.96 3.91
C ALA A 195 -10.50 -55.52 5.29
N VAL A 196 -11.61 -55.02 5.87
CA VAL A 196 -12.12 -55.43 7.20
C VAL A 196 -13.30 -56.43 7.09
N LEU A 197 -13.72 -56.78 5.88
CA LEU A 197 -14.67 -57.86 5.56
C LEU A 197 -13.93 -59.15 5.14
#